data_AF-A0A502E9C4-F1
#
_entry.id   AF-A0A502E9C4-F1
#
_cell.length_a   1.000
_cell.length_b   1.000
_cell.length_c   1.000
_cell.angle_alpha   90.00
_cell.angle_beta   90.00
_cell.angle_gamma   90.00
#
_symmetry.space_group_name_H-M   'P 1'
#
loop_
_entity.id
_entity.type
_entity.pdbx_description
1 polymer ?
#
loop_
_entity_poly.entity_id
_entity_poly.type
_entity_poly.pdbx_seq_one_letter_code
_entity_poly.pdbx_strand_id
1 'polypeptide(L)'
;MTEAGIVGRRTNRRGLATRENMLEAALTSLASGDPGSVSANRIAKDAGATWGAVKYQFGDIDGFWAAVLHRTAERRAGLLSTPEHPDESLHRRVGRIIDTLYHGLSSADSRAIENLRAALPRDHDELERLYPRTAAELASWEKSWLETCQRAFADLDIAPDRVQGVATLIPGAMRGLVSERQLGSYADLDVARETLTKALVAYLSS
;
A
#
# COMPACT_ATOMS: atom_id res chain seq x y z
N MET A 1 -46.43 -6.79 1.87
CA MET A 1 -45.31 -6.98 0.92
C MET A 1 -44.02 -6.27 1.37
N THR A 2 -43.73 -6.20 2.69
CA THR A 2 -42.70 -5.29 3.24
C THR A 2 -41.59 -5.99 4.03
N GLU A 3 -41.67 -7.31 4.20
CA GLU A 3 -40.78 -8.07 5.09
C GLU A 3 -39.51 -8.58 4.38
N ALA A 4 -39.62 -8.95 3.10
CA ALA A 4 -38.51 -9.47 2.30
C ALA A 4 -37.37 -8.45 2.06
N GLY A 5 -37.70 -7.16 1.92
CA GLY A 5 -36.71 -6.10 1.72
C GLY A 5 -35.88 -5.76 2.98
N ILE A 6 -36.43 -6.02 4.17
CA ILE A 6 -35.76 -5.74 5.45
C ILE A 6 -34.78 -6.87 5.78
N VAL A 7 -35.16 -8.13 5.53
CA VAL A 7 -34.29 -9.30 5.73
C VAL A 7 -33.09 -9.26 4.79
N GLY A 8 -33.28 -8.98 3.49
CA GLY A 8 -32.18 -8.85 2.53
C GLY A 8 -31.22 -7.68 2.81
N ARG A 9 -31.73 -6.55 3.29
CA ARG A 9 -30.89 -5.40 3.68
C ARG A 9 -30.07 -5.71 4.96
N ARG A 10 -30.64 -6.48 5.90
CA ARG A 10 -29.98 -6.86 7.16
C ARG A 10 -28.91 -7.93 6.96
N THR A 11 -29.16 -8.92 6.09
CA THR A 11 -28.16 -9.93 5.72
C THR A 11 -26.99 -9.30 4.95
N ASN A 12 -27.26 -8.35 4.06
CA ASN A 12 -26.21 -7.60 3.35
C ASN A 12 -25.36 -6.76 4.32
N ARG A 13 -26.00 -6.04 5.28
CA ARG A 13 -25.26 -5.28 6.31
C ARG A 13 -24.40 -6.17 7.21
N ARG A 14 -24.91 -7.34 7.60
CA ARG A 14 -24.14 -8.31 8.40
C ARG A 14 -22.98 -8.90 7.61
N GLY A 15 -23.19 -9.21 6.33
CA GLY A 15 -22.15 -9.66 5.41
C GLY A 15 -21.03 -8.62 5.25
N LEU A 16 -21.38 -7.35 5.05
CA LEU A 16 -20.43 -6.24 4.98
C LEU A 16 -19.64 -6.08 6.28
N ALA A 17 -20.31 -6.08 7.44
CA ALA A 17 -19.63 -5.99 8.73
C ALA A 17 -18.64 -7.15 8.96
N THR A 18 -19.02 -8.37 8.59
CA THR A 18 -18.12 -9.54 8.67
C THR A 18 -16.94 -9.41 7.71
N ARG A 19 -17.16 -8.89 6.51
CA ARG A 19 -16.08 -8.61 5.54
C ARG A 19 -15.09 -7.59 6.10
N GLU A 20 -15.57 -6.44 6.56
CA GLU A 20 -14.72 -5.38 7.13
C GLU A 20 -13.94 -5.90 8.36
N ASN A 21 -14.59 -6.60 9.28
CA ASN A 21 -13.92 -7.15 10.46
C ASN A 21 -12.78 -8.12 10.08
N MET A 22 -12.95 -8.94 9.04
CA MET A 22 -11.89 -9.83 8.56
C MET A 22 -10.72 -9.05 7.94
N LEU A 23 -11.00 -7.96 7.22
CA LEU A 23 -9.95 -7.10 6.66
C LEU A 23 -9.17 -6.37 7.77
N GLU A 24 -9.85 -5.84 8.79
CA GLU A 24 -9.19 -5.19 9.93
C GLU A 24 -8.35 -6.17 10.76
N ALA A 25 -8.86 -7.39 10.98
CA ALA A 25 -8.12 -8.45 11.64
C ALA A 25 -6.89 -8.87 10.81
N ALA A 26 -7.00 -8.91 9.48
CA ALA A 26 -5.88 -9.20 8.60
C ALA A 26 -4.79 -8.14 8.73
N LEU A 27 -5.15 -6.85 8.63
CA LEU A 27 -4.21 -5.75 8.75
C LEU A 27 -3.50 -5.76 10.10
N THR A 28 -4.25 -6.00 11.18
CA THR A 28 -3.69 -6.10 12.54
C THR A 28 -2.72 -7.27 12.66
N SER A 29 -3.11 -8.46 12.18
CA SER A 29 -2.28 -9.67 12.25
C SER A 29 -1.03 -9.54 11.41
N LEU A 30 -1.16 -9.08 10.16
CA LEU A 30 -0.03 -8.86 9.25
C LEU A 30 0.92 -7.80 9.78
N ALA A 31 0.41 -6.71 10.38
CA ALA A 31 1.25 -5.65 10.94
C ALA A 31 2.06 -6.09 12.16
N SER A 32 1.67 -7.17 12.86
CA SER A 32 2.43 -7.66 14.01
C SER A 32 3.77 -8.29 13.60
N GLY A 33 3.84 -8.89 12.41
CA GLY A 33 5.03 -9.59 11.94
C GLY A 33 5.32 -10.90 12.69
N ASP A 34 4.41 -11.36 13.55
CA ASP A 34 4.60 -12.59 14.31
C ASP A 34 4.73 -13.82 13.38
N PRO A 35 5.41 -14.88 13.81
CA PRO A 35 5.37 -16.16 13.12
C PRO A 35 3.93 -16.60 12.83
N GLY A 36 3.64 -16.86 11.55
CA GLY A 36 2.30 -17.26 11.10
C GLY A 36 1.24 -16.14 11.10
N SER A 37 1.65 -14.86 11.17
CA SER A 37 0.79 -13.69 10.92
C SER A 37 0.13 -13.73 9.53
N VAL A 38 0.84 -14.26 8.53
CA VAL A 38 0.28 -14.49 7.19
C VAL A 38 -0.47 -15.83 7.13
N SER A 39 -1.59 -15.92 7.86
CA SER A 39 -2.45 -17.12 7.87
C SER A 39 -3.92 -16.74 7.79
N ALA A 40 -4.51 -16.90 6.60
CA ALA A 40 -5.92 -16.56 6.37
C ALA A 40 -6.87 -17.36 7.30
N ASN A 41 -6.53 -18.61 7.64
CA ASN A 41 -7.30 -19.41 8.59
C ASN A 41 -7.26 -18.85 10.02
N ARG A 42 -6.07 -18.44 10.48
CA ARG A 42 -5.91 -17.82 11.80
C ARG A 42 -6.62 -16.47 11.85
N ILE A 43 -6.41 -15.63 10.84
CA ILE A 43 -7.08 -14.32 10.73
C ILE A 43 -8.60 -14.47 10.75
N ALA A 44 -9.15 -15.42 10.00
CA ALA A 44 -10.59 -15.68 10.01
C ALA A 44 -11.08 -16.05 11.42
N LYS A 45 -10.37 -16.96 12.10
CA LYS A 45 -10.70 -17.37 13.47
C LYS A 45 -10.64 -16.19 14.45
N ASP A 46 -9.61 -15.37 14.37
CA ASP A 46 -9.41 -14.19 15.22
C ASP A 46 -10.48 -13.12 14.97
N ALA A 47 -10.99 -13.03 13.73
CA ALA A 47 -12.13 -12.19 13.36
C ALA A 47 -13.51 -12.78 13.74
N GLY A 48 -13.56 -13.95 14.38
CA GLY A 48 -14.82 -14.65 14.70
C GLY A 48 -15.53 -15.24 13.48
N ALA A 49 -14.80 -15.46 12.38
CA ALA A 49 -15.28 -15.99 11.12
C ALA A 49 -14.73 -17.40 10.84
N THR A 50 -15.38 -18.12 9.94
CA THR A 50 -14.92 -19.44 9.47
C THR A 50 -14.24 -19.32 8.12
N TRP A 51 -13.45 -20.33 7.74
CA TRP A 51 -12.91 -20.42 6.37
C TRP A 51 -14.01 -20.41 5.29
N GLY A 52 -15.19 -20.98 5.59
CA GLY A 52 -16.35 -20.91 4.72
C GLY A 52 -16.84 -19.47 4.51
N ALA A 53 -16.77 -18.62 5.54
CA ALA A 53 -17.09 -17.20 5.42
C ALA A 53 -16.04 -16.45 4.58
N VAL A 54 -14.76 -16.79 4.67
CA VAL A 54 -13.71 -16.23 3.79
C VAL A 54 -14.02 -16.57 2.33
N LYS A 55 -14.27 -17.85 2.02
CA LYS A 55 -14.64 -18.28 0.66
C LYS A 55 -15.89 -17.57 0.15
N TYR A 56 -16.90 -17.41 0.99
CA TYR A 56 -18.13 -16.70 0.62
C TYR A 56 -17.88 -15.22 0.31
N GLN A 57 -17.05 -14.53 1.11
CA GLN A 57 -16.82 -13.09 0.99
C GLN A 57 -15.77 -12.70 -0.04
N PHE A 58 -14.77 -13.56 -0.25
CA PHE A 58 -13.58 -13.24 -1.04
C PHE A 58 -13.33 -14.22 -2.19
N GLY A 59 -14.01 -15.38 -2.20
CA GLY A 59 -13.81 -16.48 -3.16
C GLY A 59 -12.82 -17.50 -2.63
N ASP A 60 -11.58 -17.05 -2.39
CA ASP A 60 -10.46 -17.88 -1.97
C ASP A 60 -9.39 -17.03 -1.24
N ILE A 61 -8.19 -17.62 -1.05
CA ILE A 61 -7.08 -16.93 -0.41
C ILE A 61 -6.53 -15.77 -1.25
N ASP A 62 -6.48 -15.91 -2.57
CA ASP A 62 -6.02 -14.87 -3.49
C ASP A 62 -6.97 -13.67 -3.45
N GLY A 63 -8.28 -13.92 -3.53
CA GLY A 63 -9.29 -12.88 -3.37
C GLY A 63 -9.28 -12.19 -2.01
N PHE A 64 -8.88 -12.91 -0.96
CA PHE A 64 -8.73 -12.33 0.37
C PHE A 64 -7.53 -11.39 0.42
N TRP A 65 -6.36 -11.83 -0.06
CA TRP A 65 -5.16 -11.00 -0.10
C TRP A 65 -5.33 -9.78 -1.01
N ALA A 66 -5.92 -9.93 -2.19
CA ALA A 66 -6.28 -8.82 -3.06
C ALA A 66 -7.17 -7.79 -2.33
N ALA A 67 -8.16 -8.25 -1.55
CA ALA A 67 -9.03 -7.36 -0.79
C ALA A 67 -8.32 -6.66 0.38
N VAL A 68 -7.41 -7.36 1.07
CA VAL A 68 -6.55 -6.77 2.11
C VAL A 68 -5.66 -5.68 1.53
N LEU A 69 -5.01 -5.96 0.40
CA LEU A 69 -4.24 -4.97 -0.34
C LEU A 69 -5.14 -3.78 -0.71
N HIS A 70 -6.26 -4.01 -1.38
CA HIS A 70 -7.18 -2.95 -1.80
C HIS A 70 -7.58 -2.02 -0.64
N ARG A 71 -7.88 -2.58 0.53
CA ARG A 71 -8.21 -1.82 1.74
C ARG A 71 -7.09 -0.86 2.17
N THR A 72 -5.83 -1.27 2.05
CA THR A 72 -4.68 -0.38 2.33
C THR A 72 -4.50 0.70 1.27
N ALA A 73 -4.89 0.45 0.02
CA ALA A 73 -4.84 1.45 -1.04
C ALA A 73 -5.88 2.55 -0.80
N GLU A 74 -7.11 2.19 -0.41
CA GLU A 74 -8.16 3.16 -0.03
C GLU A 74 -7.68 4.12 1.07
N ARG A 75 -6.98 3.59 2.08
CA ARG A 75 -6.44 4.39 3.20
C ARG A 75 -5.27 5.28 2.78
N ARG A 76 -4.45 4.84 1.82
CA ARG A 76 -3.29 5.60 1.31
C ARG A 76 -3.67 6.65 0.27
N ALA A 77 -4.71 6.44 -0.52
CA ALA A 77 -5.17 7.40 -1.53
C ALA A 77 -5.46 8.78 -0.92
N GLY A 78 -5.99 8.83 0.30
CA GLY A 78 -6.19 10.08 1.04
C GLY A 78 -4.91 10.79 1.48
N LEU A 79 -3.80 10.06 1.68
CA LEU A 79 -2.51 10.61 2.14
C LEU A 79 -1.64 11.14 0.98
N LEU A 80 -1.74 10.50 -0.18
CA LEU A 80 -1.01 10.90 -1.40
C LEU A 80 -1.78 11.92 -2.25
N SER A 81 -3.00 12.29 -1.84
CA SER A 81 -3.77 13.40 -2.40
C SER A 81 -3.05 14.70 -2.08
N THR A 82 -2.04 14.95 -2.90
CA THR A 82 -1.19 16.14 -2.88
C THR A 82 -2.04 17.30 -3.36
N PRO A 83 -2.29 18.34 -2.54
CA PRO A 83 -2.92 19.55 -3.06
C PRO A 83 -1.99 20.12 -4.13
N GLU A 84 -2.56 20.46 -5.28
CA GLU A 84 -1.83 21.13 -6.35
C GLU A 84 -1.40 22.51 -5.84
N HIS A 85 -0.09 22.73 -5.73
CA HIS A 85 0.48 24.02 -5.38
C HIS A 85 1.27 24.51 -6.60
N PRO A 86 0.60 25.18 -7.56
CA PRO A 86 1.22 25.54 -8.85
C PRO A 86 2.50 26.37 -8.71
N ASP A 87 2.70 27.07 -7.59
CA ASP A 87 3.88 27.91 -7.34
C ASP A 87 4.92 27.26 -6.39
N GLU A 88 4.75 25.99 -6.01
CA GLU A 88 5.69 25.29 -5.12
C GLU A 88 6.98 24.93 -5.88
N SER A 89 8.14 25.29 -5.30
CA SER A 89 9.44 24.95 -5.91
C SER A 89 9.62 23.44 -6.02
N LEU A 90 10.36 23.01 -7.06
CA LEU A 90 10.69 21.59 -7.27
C LEU A 90 11.25 20.92 -6.01
N HIS A 91 12.10 21.63 -5.26
CA HIS A 91 12.65 21.13 -4.01
C HIS A 91 11.58 20.83 -2.95
N ARG A 92 10.61 21.73 -2.75
CA ARG A 92 9.54 21.49 -1.78
C ARG A 92 8.60 20.38 -2.23
N ARG A 93 8.31 20.26 -3.54
CA ARG A 93 7.49 19.17 -4.08
C ARG A 93 8.12 17.80 -3.83
N VAL A 94 9.40 17.65 -4.18
CA VAL A 94 10.15 16.42 -3.94
C VAL A 94 10.24 16.13 -2.45
N GLY A 95 10.60 17.13 -1.64
CA GLY A 95 10.69 16.99 -0.18
C GLY A 95 9.39 16.51 0.44
N ARG A 96 8.25 17.09 0.03
CA ARG A 96 6.92 16.68 0.51
C ARG A 96 6.58 15.24 0.14
N ILE A 97 6.89 14.81 -1.10
CA ILE A 97 6.69 13.41 -1.51
C ILE A 97 7.52 12.47 -0.62
N ILE A 98 8.81 12.80 -0.40
CA ILE A 98 9.72 12.01 0.44
C ILE A 98 9.23 11.96 1.89
N ASP A 99 8.79 13.08 2.45
CA ASP A 99 8.26 13.16 3.82
C ASP A 99 6.97 12.35 3.98
N THR A 100 6.01 12.52 3.07
CA THR A 100 4.76 11.76 3.07
C THR A 100 5.04 10.26 3.02
N LEU A 101 5.96 9.82 2.17
CA LEU A 101 6.32 8.41 2.08
C LEU A 101 7.08 7.91 3.32
N TYR A 102 8.01 8.69 3.86
CA TYR A 102 8.79 8.30 5.04
C TYR A 102 7.89 8.04 6.25
N HIS A 103 6.94 8.95 6.49
CA HIS A 103 5.96 8.81 7.56
C HIS A 103 4.92 7.73 7.24
N GLY A 104 4.43 7.68 6.01
CA GLY A 104 3.42 6.72 5.57
C GLY A 104 3.90 5.27 5.62
N LEU A 105 5.15 5.01 5.25
CA LEU A 105 5.76 3.68 5.27
C LEU A 105 6.06 3.18 6.71
N SER A 106 6.03 4.06 7.70
CA SER A 106 6.12 3.66 9.12
C SER A 106 4.77 3.17 9.70
N SER A 107 3.70 3.22 8.92
CA SER A 107 2.35 2.83 9.37
C SER A 107 2.18 1.32 9.57
N ALA A 108 1.18 0.93 10.37
CA ALA A 108 0.77 -0.46 10.51
C ALA A 108 0.37 -1.08 9.16
N ASP A 109 -0.34 -0.33 8.31
CA ASP A 109 -0.75 -0.78 6.98
C ASP A 109 0.45 -1.06 6.06
N SER A 110 1.52 -0.25 6.12
CA SER A 110 2.73 -0.52 5.35
C SER A 110 3.44 -1.79 5.80
N ARG A 111 3.58 -1.99 7.12
CA ARG A 111 4.13 -3.23 7.67
C ARG A 111 3.30 -4.46 7.28
N ALA A 112 1.97 -4.33 7.29
CA ALA A 112 1.08 -5.40 6.86
C ALA A 112 1.31 -5.78 5.38
N ILE A 113 1.46 -4.79 4.49
CA ILE A 113 1.78 -5.02 3.07
C ILE A 113 3.14 -5.69 2.93
N GLU A 114 4.16 -5.23 3.64
CA GLU A 114 5.53 -5.78 3.57
C GLU A 114 5.57 -7.24 4.01
N ASN A 115 4.93 -7.57 5.14
CA ASN A 115 4.86 -8.93 5.64
C ASN A 115 4.06 -9.84 4.71
N LEU A 116 2.96 -9.35 4.12
CA LEU A 116 2.22 -10.10 3.11
C LEU A 116 3.09 -10.36 1.87
N ARG A 117 3.76 -9.33 1.33
CA ARG A 117 4.65 -9.48 0.18
C ARG A 117 5.82 -10.42 0.44
N ALA A 118 6.36 -10.43 1.66
CA ALA A 118 7.46 -11.33 2.04
C ALA A 118 7.04 -12.81 2.07
N ALA A 119 5.75 -13.09 2.26
CA ALA A 119 5.19 -14.44 2.27
C ALA A 119 4.62 -14.90 0.92
N LEU A 120 4.48 -14.00 -0.04
CA LEU A 120 4.08 -14.32 -1.42
C LEU A 120 5.28 -14.76 -2.27
N PRO A 121 5.07 -15.47 -3.39
CA PRO A 121 6.12 -15.75 -4.37
C PRO A 121 6.85 -14.47 -4.79
N ARG A 122 8.18 -14.53 -4.82
CA ARG A 122 9.03 -13.40 -5.25
C ARG A 122 9.15 -13.30 -6.76
N ASP A 123 9.04 -14.43 -7.44
CA ASP A 123 8.99 -14.49 -8.89
C ASP A 123 7.63 -14.00 -9.39
N HIS A 124 7.65 -13.07 -10.34
CA HIS A 124 6.44 -12.39 -10.81
C HIS A 124 5.54 -13.35 -11.59
N ASP A 125 6.11 -14.22 -12.42
CA ASP A 125 5.35 -15.19 -13.21
C ASP A 125 4.67 -16.21 -12.30
N GLU A 126 5.38 -16.66 -11.26
CA GLU A 126 4.80 -17.54 -10.24
C GLU A 126 3.70 -16.84 -9.42
N LEU A 127 3.90 -15.58 -9.04
CA LEU A 127 2.91 -14.78 -8.32
C LEU A 127 1.64 -14.62 -9.16
N GLU A 128 1.75 -14.25 -10.43
CA GLU A 128 0.62 -14.08 -11.34
C GLU A 128 -0.13 -15.40 -11.58
N ARG A 129 0.59 -16.52 -11.64
CA ARG A 129 -0.01 -17.85 -11.81
C ARG A 129 -0.77 -18.32 -10.57
N LEU A 130 -0.22 -18.09 -9.38
CA LEU A 130 -0.78 -18.60 -8.11
C LEU A 130 -1.77 -17.64 -7.45
N TYR A 131 -1.58 -16.33 -7.63
CA TYR A 131 -2.34 -15.26 -6.99
C TYR A 131 -2.68 -14.14 -7.99
N PRO A 132 -3.41 -14.42 -9.08
CA PRO A 132 -3.65 -13.46 -10.16
C PRO A 132 -4.34 -12.18 -9.69
N ARG A 133 -5.26 -12.25 -8.71
CA ARG A 133 -5.97 -11.05 -8.21
C ARG A 133 -5.06 -10.21 -7.33
N THR A 134 -4.23 -10.84 -6.51
CA THR A 134 -3.22 -10.17 -5.68
C THR A 134 -2.18 -9.48 -6.56
N ALA A 135 -1.69 -10.18 -7.59
CA ALA A 135 -0.75 -9.63 -8.56
C ALA A 135 -1.33 -8.40 -9.29
N ALA A 136 -2.57 -8.51 -9.78
CA ALA A 136 -3.25 -7.40 -10.45
C ALA A 136 -3.42 -6.17 -9.53
N GLU A 137 -3.76 -6.39 -8.26
CA GLU A 137 -3.85 -5.30 -7.29
C GLU A 137 -2.49 -4.61 -7.09
N LEU A 138 -1.41 -5.38 -6.89
CA LEU A 138 -0.05 -4.82 -6.76
C LEU A 138 0.39 -4.05 -8.02
N ALA A 139 0.14 -4.59 -9.21
CA ALA A 139 0.46 -3.94 -10.47
C ALA A 139 -0.32 -2.62 -10.66
N SER A 140 -1.59 -2.58 -10.23
CA SER A 140 -2.40 -1.36 -10.29
C SER A 140 -1.81 -0.22 -9.45
N TRP A 141 -1.12 -0.55 -8.35
CA TRP A 141 -0.51 0.46 -7.48
C TRP A 141 0.70 1.11 -8.09
N GLU A 142 1.53 0.34 -8.78
CA GLU A 142 2.68 0.87 -9.50
C GLU A 142 2.24 1.87 -10.58
N LYS A 143 1.21 1.50 -11.34
CA LYS A 143 0.61 2.39 -12.34
C LYS A 143 0.05 3.67 -11.71
N SER A 144 -0.76 3.54 -10.66
CA SER A 144 -1.36 4.69 -9.97
C SER A 144 -0.30 5.62 -9.33
N TRP A 145 0.77 5.04 -8.81
CA TRP A 145 1.92 5.79 -8.28
C TRP A 145 2.60 6.61 -9.36
N LEU A 146 2.92 5.99 -10.50
CA LEU A 146 3.54 6.69 -11.63
C LEU A 146 2.65 7.82 -12.16
N GLU A 147 1.36 7.57 -12.35
CA GLU A 147 0.39 8.59 -12.77
C GLU A 147 0.30 9.75 -11.77
N THR A 148 0.44 9.46 -10.47
CA THR A 148 0.48 10.48 -9.42
C THR A 148 1.76 11.30 -9.48
N CYS A 149 2.92 10.67 -9.70
CA CYS A 149 4.19 11.39 -9.90
C CYS A 149 4.13 12.27 -11.16
N GLN A 150 3.64 11.76 -12.28
CA GLN A 150 3.50 12.53 -13.52
C GLN A 150 2.63 13.76 -13.31
N ARG A 151 1.49 13.63 -12.63
CA ARG A 151 0.62 14.78 -12.30
C ARG A 151 1.30 15.78 -11.37
N ALA A 152 2.06 15.32 -10.38
CA ALA A 152 2.73 16.19 -9.41
C ALA A 152 3.81 17.10 -10.02
N PHE A 153 4.32 16.75 -11.20
CA PHE A 153 5.35 17.50 -11.93
C PHE A 153 4.88 18.03 -13.29
N ALA A 154 3.59 17.90 -13.64
CA ALA A 154 3.07 18.17 -15.00
C ALA A 154 3.17 19.63 -15.45
N ASP A 155 3.22 20.57 -14.51
CA ASP A 155 3.36 22.02 -14.70
C ASP A 155 4.83 22.49 -14.68
N LEU A 156 5.78 21.57 -14.54
CA LEU A 156 7.21 21.85 -14.65
C LEU A 156 7.75 21.35 -15.99
N ASP A 157 8.72 22.06 -16.56
CA ASP A 157 9.42 21.65 -17.79
C ASP A 157 10.44 20.55 -17.49
N ILE A 158 9.94 19.35 -17.15
CA ILE A 158 10.75 18.18 -16.79
C ILE A 158 10.46 17.07 -17.79
N ALA A 159 11.52 16.45 -18.31
CA ALA A 159 11.42 15.34 -19.23
C ALA A 159 10.67 14.14 -18.60
N PRO A 160 9.65 13.55 -19.27
CA PRO A 160 8.82 12.49 -18.69
C PRO A 160 9.59 11.23 -18.27
N ASP A 161 10.67 10.88 -18.97
CA ASP A 161 11.57 9.77 -18.66
C ASP A 161 12.32 9.97 -17.33
N ARG A 162 12.61 11.22 -16.97
CA ARG A 162 13.20 11.53 -15.66
C ARG A 162 12.19 11.41 -14.53
N VAL A 163 10.96 11.88 -14.75
CA VAL A 163 9.87 11.66 -13.78
C VAL A 163 9.64 10.17 -13.58
N GLN A 164 9.65 9.38 -14.66
CA GLN A 164 9.59 7.92 -14.59
C GLN A 164 10.72 7.34 -13.75
N GLY A 165 11.97 7.73 -14.00
CA GLY A 165 13.13 7.24 -13.24
C GLY A 165 13.03 7.53 -11.75
N VAL A 166 12.62 8.74 -11.38
CA VAL A 166 12.38 9.13 -9.98
C VAL A 166 11.22 8.33 -9.38
N ALA A 167 10.10 8.18 -10.10
CA ALA A 167 8.95 7.41 -9.64
C ALA A 167 9.31 5.94 -9.40
N THR A 168 10.15 5.34 -10.23
CA THR A 168 10.63 3.95 -10.05
C THR A 168 11.59 3.83 -8.86
N LEU A 169 12.47 4.81 -8.64
CA LEU A 169 13.48 4.77 -7.59
C LEU A 169 12.90 4.99 -6.18
N ILE A 170 12.01 5.98 -6.03
CA ILE A 170 11.54 6.46 -4.73
C ILE A 170 11.02 5.33 -3.82
N PRO A 171 10.10 4.44 -4.26
CA PRO A 171 9.55 3.41 -3.38
C PRO A 171 10.62 2.46 -2.80
N GLY A 172 11.64 2.12 -3.58
CA GLY A 172 12.75 1.28 -3.12
C GLY A 172 13.63 2.01 -2.10
N ALA A 173 14.05 3.24 -2.42
CA ALA A 173 14.88 4.06 -1.54
C ALA A 173 14.18 4.33 -0.20
N MET A 174 12.89 4.66 -0.23
CA MET A 174 12.12 4.95 0.99
C MET A 174 11.92 3.72 1.87
N ARG A 175 11.67 2.54 1.29
CA ARG A 175 11.63 1.28 2.06
C ARG A 175 12.96 0.98 2.73
N GLY A 176 14.08 1.21 2.04
CA GLY A 176 15.42 1.08 2.63
C GLY A 176 15.62 1.99 3.84
N LEU A 177 15.32 3.28 3.70
CA LEU A 177 15.44 4.26 4.81
C LEU A 177 14.54 3.92 6.01
N VAL A 178 13.31 3.47 5.76
CA VAL A 178 12.39 3.06 6.83
C VAL A 178 12.85 1.75 7.48
N SER A 179 13.42 0.83 6.72
CA SER A 179 14.01 -0.40 7.27
C SER A 179 15.19 -0.09 8.19
N GLU A 180 16.12 0.78 7.78
CA GLU A 180 17.22 1.24 8.64
C GLU A 180 16.72 1.84 9.96
N ARG A 181 15.65 2.64 9.91
CA ARG A 181 15.00 3.18 11.11
C ARG A 181 14.51 2.07 12.04
N GLN A 182 13.86 1.05 11.50
CA GLN A 182 13.30 -0.06 12.27
C GLN A 182 14.40 -0.95 12.87
N LEU A 183 15.55 -1.07 12.20
CA LEU A 183 16.71 -1.81 12.68
C LEU A 183 17.54 -1.05 13.73
N GLY A 184 17.14 0.17 14.08
CA GLY A 184 17.86 0.99 15.06
C GLY A 184 19.21 1.47 14.55
N SER A 185 19.31 1.79 13.25
CA SER A 185 20.54 2.27 12.61
C SER A 185 21.14 3.48 13.34
N TYR A 186 22.46 3.52 13.43
CA TYR A 186 23.22 4.64 13.98
C TYR A 186 23.39 5.79 12.97
N ALA A 187 22.96 5.61 11.73
CA ALA A 187 23.01 6.63 10.70
C ALA A 187 21.99 7.75 10.99
N ASP A 188 22.35 8.98 10.65
CA ASP A 188 21.42 10.11 10.67
C ASP A 188 20.47 10.02 9.45
N LEU A 189 19.27 9.50 9.70
CA LEU A 189 18.27 9.29 8.64
C LEU A 189 17.65 10.60 8.13
N ASP A 190 17.72 11.68 8.90
CA ASP A 190 17.27 13.00 8.44
C ASP A 190 18.26 13.57 7.41
N VAL A 191 19.57 13.41 7.67
CA VAL A 191 20.61 13.72 6.67
C VAL A 191 20.44 12.87 5.41
N ALA A 192 20.14 11.57 5.55
CA ALA A 192 19.93 10.69 4.40
C ALA A 192 18.70 11.11 3.56
N ARG A 193 17.59 11.46 4.21
CA ARG A 193 16.36 11.97 3.57
C ARG A 193 16.60 13.29 2.83
N GLU A 194 17.28 14.24 3.48
CA GLU A 194 17.60 15.53 2.87
C GLU A 194 18.53 15.35 1.67
N THR A 195 19.52 14.47 1.79
CA THR A 195 20.45 14.14 0.71
C THR A 195 19.73 13.50 -0.48
N LEU A 196 18.83 12.55 -0.23
CA LEU A 196 17.99 11.95 -1.27
C LEU A 196 17.16 13.03 -1.99
N THR A 197 16.53 13.92 -1.23
CA THR A 197 15.75 15.05 -1.79
C THR A 197 16.61 15.91 -2.71
N LYS A 198 17.80 16.33 -2.26
CA LYS A 198 18.74 17.13 -3.05
C LYS A 198 19.18 16.41 -4.33
N ALA A 199 19.49 15.12 -4.24
CA ALA A 199 19.91 14.31 -5.39
C ALA A 199 18.80 14.19 -6.44
N LEU A 200 17.56 13.93 -6.02
CA LEU A 200 16.41 13.84 -6.92
C LEU A 200 16.11 15.19 -7.60
N VAL A 201 16.20 16.30 -6.86
CA VAL A 201 16.04 17.64 -7.42
C VAL A 201 17.12 17.92 -8.47
N ALA A 202 18.38 17.61 -8.17
CA ALA A 202 19.48 17.80 -9.12
C ALA A 202 19.28 16.96 -10.40
N TYR A 203 18.82 15.71 -10.27
CA TYR A 203 18.51 14.86 -11.41
C TYR A 203 17.37 15.42 -12.27
N LEU A 204 16.28 15.86 -11.64
CA LEU A 204 15.12 16.41 -12.34
C LEU A 204 15.45 17.73 -13.06
N SER A 205 16.30 18.58 -12.48
CA SER A 205 16.72 19.88 -13.04
C SER A 205 17.85 19.84 -14.07
N SER A 206 18.42 18.67 -14.36
CA SER A 206 19.59 18.53 -15.25
C SER A 206 19.27 18.62 -16.75
#